data_AF-A0A2Z7AJF9-F1
#
_entry.id   AF-A0A2Z7AJF9-F1
#
_cell.length_a   1.000
_cell.length_b   1.000
_cell.length_c   1.000
_cell.angle_alpha   90.00
_cell.angle_beta   90.00
_cell.angle_gamma   90.00
#
_symmetry.space_group_name_H-M   'P 1'
#
loop_
_entity.id
_entity.type
_entity.pdbx_description
1 polymer ?
#
loop_
_entity_poly.entity_id
_entity_poly.type
_entity_poly.pdbx_seq_one_letter_code
_entity_poly.pdbx_strand_id
1 'polypeptide(L)'
;MRCMCHILNLIVNDGLKELDSSIKVIRNSVIFIHSSPSRLNKFREFAVLAKFSITSTVPMDVKTRWNATYKMLEVALKYRRVFERMAEEWLGPPVADDWENTKAFVHFLKNFYDATLELSASKSPTSQLIYQSLIALQVEIERKRLDDSDPTLKKVAHAMKLKFDKYWGNWDNMNPSYLLSMFWIQGIHFR
;
A
#
# COMPACT_ATOMS: atom_id res chain seq x y z
N MET A 1 -20.90 -12.29 -3.32
CA MET A 1 -19.51 -12.70 -2.97
C MET A 1 -18.56 -11.57 -3.38
N ARG A 2 -17.74 -11.03 -2.46
CA ARG A 2 -16.72 -10.03 -2.80
C ARG A 2 -15.42 -10.75 -3.16
N CYS A 3 -14.74 -10.35 -4.24
CA CYS A 3 -13.46 -10.97 -4.62
C CYS A 3 -12.36 -10.61 -3.61
N MET A 4 -11.37 -11.49 -3.44
CA MET A 4 -10.27 -11.29 -2.49
C MET A 4 -9.55 -9.96 -2.71
N CYS A 5 -9.25 -9.60 -3.96
CA CYS A 5 -8.62 -8.31 -4.30
C CYS A 5 -9.45 -7.11 -3.82
N HIS A 6 -10.78 -7.20 -3.89
CA HIS A 6 -11.66 -6.15 -3.38
C HIS A 6 -11.59 -6.05 -1.85
N ILE A 7 -11.55 -7.18 -1.14
CA ILE A 7 -11.46 -7.14 0.32
C ILE A 7 -10.07 -6.65 0.77
N LEU A 8 -8.99 -7.08 0.11
CA LEU A 8 -7.64 -6.53 0.32
C LEU A 8 -7.60 -5.02 0.12
N ASN A 9 -8.22 -4.51 -0.95
CA ASN A 9 -8.35 -3.08 -1.16
C ASN A 9 -9.05 -2.40 0.03
N LEU A 10 -10.10 -2.99 0.60
CA LEU A 10 -10.78 -2.42 1.77
C LEU A 10 -9.93 -2.43 3.04
N ILE A 11 -9.15 -3.50 3.27
CA ILE A 11 -8.22 -3.57 4.42
C ILE A 11 -7.18 -2.47 4.31
N VAL A 12 -6.48 -2.40 3.18
CA VAL A 12 -5.37 -1.47 3.01
C VAL A 12 -5.85 -0.02 3.05
N ASN A 13 -7.03 0.27 2.47
CA ASN A 13 -7.60 1.61 2.54
C ASN A 13 -7.95 2.07 3.96
N ASP A 14 -8.28 1.17 4.89
CA ASP A 14 -8.45 1.57 6.29
C ASP A 14 -7.10 1.90 6.94
N GLY A 15 -6.04 1.15 6.63
CA GLY A 15 -4.68 1.48 7.08
C GLY A 15 -4.16 2.80 6.51
N LEU A 16 -4.46 3.09 5.23
CA LEU A 16 -4.06 4.33 4.55
C LEU A 16 -4.61 5.60 5.24
N LYS A 17 -5.76 5.51 5.92
CA LYS A 17 -6.39 6.67 6.59
C LYS A 17 -5.57 7.18 7.77
N GLU A 18 -4.83 6.29 8.45
CA GLU A 18 -3.97 6.66 9.58
C GLU A 18 -2.78 7.54 9.15
N LEU A 19 -2.46 7.57 7.84
CA LEU A 19 -1.37 8.37 7.25
C LEU A 19 -1.86 9.37 6.21
N ASP A 20 -3.15 9.72 6.23
CA ASP A 20 -3.74 10.56 5.19
C ASP A 20 -3.03 11.92 5.04
N SER A 21 -2.52 12.50 6.13
CA SER A 21 -1.76 13.76 6.10
C SER A 21 -0.49 13.64 5.25
N SER A 22 0.42 12.73 5.57
CA SER A 22 1.69 12.56 4.84
C SER A 22 1.46 12.13 3.39
N ILE A 23 0.51 11.22 3.17
CA ILE A 23 0.13 10.79 1.82
C ILE A 23 -0.42 11.97 1.01
N LYS A 24 -1.23 12.84 1.62
CA LYS A 24 -1.80 14.02 0.95
C LYS A 24 -0.73 15.03 0.57
N VAL A 25 0.27 15.28 1.42
CA VAL A 25 1.35 16.22 1.11
C VAL A 25 2.22 15.70 -0.03
N ILE A 26 2.59 14.41 -0.02
CA ILE A 26 3.32 13.79 -1.15
C ILE A 26 2.46 13.75 -2.41
N ARG A 27 1.17 13.45 -2.31
CA ARG A 27 0.25 13.47 -3.45
C ARG A 27 0.17 14.86 -4.09
N ASN A 28 0.07 15.91 -3.28
CA ASN A 28 0.01 17.29 -3.77
C ASN A 28 1.31 17.67 -4.48
N SER A 29 2.44 17.20 -3.97
CA SER A 29 3.77 17.35 -4.57
C SER A 29 3.84 16.70 -5.96
N VAL A 30 3.27 15.49 -6.09
CA VAL A 30 3.15 14.80 -7.39
C VAL A 30 2.20 15.53 -8.33
N ILE A 31 1.03 15.97 -7.86
CA ILE A 31 0.10 16.78 -8.65
C ILE A 31 0.79 18.06 -9.16
N PHE A 32 1.60 18.72 -8.32
CA PHE A 32 2.32 19.92 -8.70
C PHE A 32 3.27 19.67 -9.88
N ILE A 33 4.12 18.64 -9.83
CA ILE A 33 5.05 18.38 -10.94
C ILE A 33 4.32 18.04 -12.24
N HIS A 34 3.12 17.46 -12.17
CA HIS A 34 2.29 17.13 -13.34
C HIS A 34 1.37 18.24 -13.81
N SER A 35 1.22 19.32 -13.04
CA SER A 35 0.30 20.42 -13.38
C SER A 35 0.71 21.23 -14.61
N SER A 36 1.97 21.13 -15.06
CA SER A 36 2.40 21.69 -16.35
C SER A 36 3.62 20.96 -16.91
N PRO A 37 3.81 20.96 -18.25
CA PRO A 37 5.03 20.39 -18.87
C PRO A 37 6.33 21.04 -18.38
N SER A 38 6.30 22.35 -18.09
CA SER A 38 7.46 23.09 -17.57
C SER A 38 7.87 22.58 -16.18
N ARG A 39 6.91 22.36 -15.27
CA ARG A 39 7.19 21.81 -13.93
C ARG A 39 7.74 20.38 -14.01
N LEU A 40 7.20 19.56 -14.90
CA LEU A 40 7.70 18.19 -15.11
C LEU A 40 9.11 18.18 -15.71
N ASN A 41 9.41 19.08 -16.65
CA ASN A 41 10.75 19.21 -17.21
C ASN A 41 11.76 19.68 -16.16
N LYS A 42 11.40 20.65 -15.32
CA LYS A 42 12.24 21.09 -14.20
C LYS A 42 12.50 19.97 -13.20
N PHE A 43 11.49 19.17 -12.87
CA PHE A 43 11.68 17.95 -12.07
C PHE A 43 12.69 17.00 -12.71
N ARG A 44 12.62 16.80 -14.03
CA ARG A 44 13.58 15.94 -14.78
C ARG A 44 15.00 16.52 -14.79
N GLU A 45 15.16 17.83 -14.90
CA GLU A 45 16.45 18.50 -14.80
C GLU A 45 17.10 18.22 -13.43
N PHE A 46 16.35 18.44 -12.34
CA PHE A 46 16.83 18.09 -10.99
C PHE A 46 17.06 16.58 -10.80
N ALA A 47 16.25 15.73 -11.44
CA ALA A 47 16.44 14.28 -11.41
C ALA A 47 17.76 13.88 -12.09
N VAL A 48 18.11 14.48 -13.23
CA VAL A 48 19.40 14.26 -13.91
C VAL A 48 20.57 14.72 -13.03
N LEU A 49 20.47 15.88 -12.37
CA LEU A 49 21.47 16.34 -11.40
C LEU A 49 21.63 15.37 -10.22
N ALA A 50 20.58 14.63 -9.87
CA ALA A 50 20.59 13.57 -8.88
C ALA A 50 20.99 12.18 -9.44
N LYS A 51 21.50 12.12 -10.69
CA LYS A 51 21.94 10.91 -11.41
C LYS A 51 20.81 9.94 -11.80
N PHE A 52 19.60 10.44 -12.02
CA PHE A 52 18.50 9.67 -12.61
C PHE A 52 18.33 9.92 -14.10
N SER A 53 17.47 9.14 -14.76
CA SER A 53 17.17 9.26 -16.19
C SER A 53 16.47 10.58 -16.52
N ILE A 54 16.66 11.10 -17.74
CA ILE A 54 15.91 12.25 -18.27
C ILE A 54 14.39 11.95 -18.39
N THR A 55 14.02 10.68 -18.48
CA THR A 55 12.62 10.23 -18.52
C THR A 55 11.99 10.06 -17.13
N SER A 56 12.70 10.45 -16.06
CA SER A 56 12.21 10.33 -14.68
C SER A 56 10.85 11.00 -14.49
N THR A 57 9.97 10.31 -13.79
CA THR A 57 8.64 10.79 -13.42
C THR A 57 8.09 9.97 -12.25
N VAL A 58 7.04 10.47 -11.61
CA VAL A 58 6.28 9.78 -10.57
C VAL A 58 4.87 9.51 -11.11
N PRO A 59 4.32 8.29 -11.01
CA PRO A 59 2.94 8.04 -11.45
C PRO A 59 1.93 8.81 -10.58
N MET A 60 0.88 9.31 -11.21
CA MET A 60 -0.23 9.97 -10.51
C MET A 60 -1.02 8.99 -9.66
N ASP A 61 -1.47 9.45 -8.49
CA ASP A 61 -2.36 8.67 -7.64
C ASP A 61 -3.77 8.51 -8.23
N VAL A 62 -4.39 7.37 -7.92
CA VAL A 62 -5.80 7.12 -8.15
C VAL A 62 -6.40 6.72 -6.81
N LYS A 63 -7.06 7.67 -6.13
CA LYS A 63 -7.57 7.51 -4.75
C LYS A 63 -8.44 6.27 -4.53
N THR A 64 -9.13 5.79 -5.57
CA THR A 64 -10.00 4.61 -5.50
C THR A 64 -9.24 3.28 -5.65
N ARG A 65 -7.95 3.31 -5.97
CA ARG A 65 -7.09 2.15 -6.21
C ARG A 65 -5.81 2.27 -5.39
N TRP A 66 -5.80 1.61 -4.24
CA TRP A 66 -4.67 1.69 -3.30
C TRP A 66 -3.32 1.30 -3.94
N ASN A 67 -3.31 0.38 -4.93
CA ASN A 67 -2.11 0.03 -5.71
C ASN A 67 -1.47 1.23 -6.43
N ALA A 68 -2.29 2.16 -6.93
CA ALA A 68 -1.80 3.39 -7.54
C ALA A 68 -1.18 4.31 -6.48
N THR A 69 -1.79 4.40 -5.30
CA THR A 69 -1.24 5.13 -4.16
C THR A 69 0.10 4.54 -3.73
N TYR A 70 0.19 3.22 -3.56
CA TYR A 70 1.44 2.52 -3.25
C TYR A 70 2.53 2.84 -4.26
N LYS A 71 2.23 2.74 -5.57
CA LYS A 71 3.22 3.02 -6.62
C LYS A 71 3.63 4.49 -6.67
N MET A 72 2.71 5.42 -6.46
CA MET A 72 3.04 6.84 -6.33
C MET A 72 4.03 7.03 -5.17
N LEU A 73 3.74 6.50 -3.98
CA LEU A 73 4.58 6.68 -2.79
C LEU A 73 5.96 6.01 -2.95
N GLU A 74 5.99 4.77 -3.44
CA GLU A 74 7.24 4.02 -3.69
C GLU A 74 8.17 4.78 -4.65
N VAL A 75 7.63 5.28 -5.75
CA VAL A 75 8.42 6.05 -6.73
C VAL A 75 8.74 7.45 -6.20
N ALA A 76 7.85 8.09 -5.45
CA ALA A 76 8.11 9.39 -4.84
C ALA A 76 9.28 9.33 -3.85
N LEU A 77 9.35 8.29 -3.02
CA LEU A 77 10.46 8.05 -2.10
C LEU A 77 11.81 7.94 -2.83
N LYS A 78 11.84 7.26 -3.98
CA LYS A 78 13.04 7.19 -4.83
C LYS A 78 13.54 8.57 -5.26
N TYR A 79 12.62 9.51 -5.48
CA TYR A 79 12.92 10.87 -5.90
C TYR A 79 12.85 11.91 -4.77
N ARG A 80 12.88 11.49 -3.48
CA ARG A 80 12.83 12.39 -2.33
C ARG A 80 13.80 13.57 -2.46
N ARG A 81 15.07 13.32 -2.81
CA ARG A 81 16.09 14.36 -2.99
C ARG A 81 15.78 15.36 -4.10
N VAL A 82 15.04 14.94 -5.12
CA VAL A 82 14.59 15.81 -6.22
C VAL A 82 13.48 16.71 -5.70
N PHE A 83 12.53 16.15 -4.95
CA PHE A 83 11.46 16.91 -4.33
C PHE A 83 11.95 17.91 -3.28
N GLU A 84 12.94 17.53 -2.46
CA GLU A 84 13.59 18.45 -1.51
C GLU A 84 14.24 19.65 -2.21
N ARG A 85 14.82 19.47 -3.41
CA ARG A 85 15.37 20.58 -4.21
C ARG A 85 14.31 21.49 -4.83
N MET A 86 13.10 20.98 -5.03
CA MET A 86 11.96 21.74 -5.56
C MET A 86 11.12 22.39 -4.46
N ALA A 87 11.47 22.19 -3.17
CA ALA A 87 10.65 22.59 -2.03
C ALA A 87 10.39 24.10 -1.97
N GLU A 88 11.32 24.94 -2.43
CA GLU A 88 11.18 26.41 -2.45
C GLU A 88 10.07 26.89 -3.41
N GLU A 89 9.65 26.06 -4.37
CA GLU A 89 8.61 26.42 -5.32
C GLU A 89 7.20 26.08 -4.83
N TRP A 90 7.09 25.43 -3.66
CA TRP A 90 5.88 24.79 -3.18
C TRP A 90 5.36 25.45 -1.91
N LEU A 91 4.05 25.70 -1.88
CA LEU A 91 3.37 26.04 -0.65
C LEU A 91 3.11 24.75 0.13
N GLY A 92 3.91 24.52 1.18
CA GLY A 92 3.81 23.36 2.06
C GLY A 92 4.47 22.09 1.49
N PRO A 93 5.82 22.08 1.31
CA PRO A 93 6.53 20.88 0.86
C PRO A 93 6.51 19.78 1.93
N PRO A 94 6.65 18.49 1.54
CA PRO A 94 6.76 17.39 2.49
C PRO A 94 7.96 17.55 3.41
N VAL A 95 7.75 17.42 4.71
CA VAL A 95 8.81 17.50 5.72
C VAL A 95 9.45 16.13 5.97
N ALA A 96 10.53 16.09 6.76
CA ALA A 96 11.25 14.86 7.05
C ALA A 96 10.34 13.72 7.55
N ASP A 97 9.42 14.04 8.47
CA ASP A 97 8.49 13.06 9.03
C ASP A 97 7.52 12.48 7.98
N ASP A 98 7.09 13.28 6.99
CA ASP A 98 6.24 12.78 5.90
C ASP A 98 6.95 11.69 5.10
N TRP A 99 8.25 11.88 4.87
CA TRP A 99 9.08 10.91 4.15
C TRP A 99 9.35 9.65 4.98
N GLU A 100 9.68 9.79 6.26
CA GLU A 100 9.95 8.63 7.12
C GLU A 100 8.68 7.79 7.37
N ASN A 101 7.55 8.44 7.67
CA ASN A 101 6.26 7.76 7.79
C ASN A 101 5.89 7.03 6.50
N THR A 102 6.05 7.69 5.36
CA THR A 102 5.78 7.07 4.04
C THR A 102 6.71 5.90 3.75
N LYS A 103 7.99 6.00 4.10
CA LYS A 103 8.99 4.94 3.91
C LYS A 103 8.65 3.70 4.74
N ALA A 104 8.38 3.89 6.03
CA ALA A 104 7.98 2.82 6.94
C ALA A 104 6.70 2.11 6.42
N PHE A 105 5.75 2.91 5.94
CA PHE A 105 4.49 2.43 5.43
C PHE A 105 4.58 1.70 4.09
N VAL A 106 5.32 2.23 3.11
CA VAL A 106 5.57 1.55 1.83
C VAL A 106 6.27 0.22 2.08
N HIS A 107 7.23 0.17 3.00
CA HIS A 107 7.87 -1.09 3.37
C HIS A 107 6.87 -2.10 3.94
N PHE A 108 6.01 -1.68 4.87
CA PHE A 108 4.96 -2.53 5.43
C PHE A 108 3.95 -3.02 4.39
N LEU A 109 3.50 -2.15 3.49
CA LEU A 109 2.50 -2.48 2.48
C LEU A 109 3.01 -3.36 1.34
N LYS A 110 4.33 -3.55 1.20
CA LYS A 110 4.91 -4.30 0.09
C LYS A 110 4.31 -5.70 -0.04
N ASN A 111 4.15 -6.43 1.05
CA ASN A 111 3.59 -7.78 1.03
C ASN A 111 2.12 -7.80 0.57
N PHE A 112 1.35 -6.76 0.91
CA PHE A 112 -0.03 -6.59 0.42
C PHE A 112 -0.07 -6.29 -1.07
N TYR A 113 0.92 -5.53 -1.55
CA TYR A 113 0.98 -5.08 -2.93
C TYR A 113 1.30 -6.28 -3.82
N ASP A 114 2.32 -7.04 -3.44
CA ASP A 114 2.74 -8.26 -4.13
C ASP A 114 1.61 -9.31 -4.14
N ALA A 115 0.94 -9.55 -2.99
CA ALA A 115 -0.22 -10.44 -2.92
C ALA A 115 -1.38 -9.97 -3.80
N THR A 116 -1.65 -8.66 -3.87
CA THR A 116 -2.71 -8.13 -4.72
C THR A 116 -2.38 -8.29 -6.20
N LEU A 117 -1.12 -8.12 -6.60
CA LEU A 117 -0.69 -8.39 -7.98
C LEU A 117 -0.84 -9.86 -8.35
N GLU A 118 -0.39 -10.76 -7.49
CA GLU A 118 -0.49 -12.21 -7.70
C GLU A 118 -1.95 -12.66 -7.86
N LEU A 119 -2.82 -12.22 -6.95
CA LEU A 119 -4.25 -12.52 -7.00
C LEU A 119 -4.94 -11.88 -8.20
N SER A 120 -4.50 -10.70 -8.65
CA SER A 120 -5.10 -10.01 -9.81
C SER A 120 -4.62 -10.57 -11.15
N ALA A 121 -3.45 -11.22 -11.19
CA ALA A 121 -2.92 -11.87 -12.38
C ALA A 121 -3.69 -13.14 -12.75
N SER A 122 -4.33 -13.78 -11.77
CA SER A 122 -5.12 -14.98 -12.00
C SER A 122 -6.57 -14.64 -12.34
N LYS A 123 -7.10 -15.23 -13.42
CA LYS A 123 -8.52 -15.14 -13.78
C LYS A 123 -9.41 -15.93 -12.81
N SER A 124 -8.85 -16.96 -12.17
CA SER A 124 -9.51 -17.82 -11.20
C SER A 124 -8.48 -18.28 -10.15
N PRO A 125 -8.15 -17.44 -9.15
CA PRO A 125 -7.18 -17.80 -8.12
C PRO A 125 -7.60 -19.10 -7.42
N THR A 126 -6.67 -20.05 -7.27
CA THR A 126 -6.97 -21.28 -6.54
C THR A 126 -7.23 -20.95 -5.08
N SER A 127 -8.11 -21.71 -4.43
CA SER A 127 -8.42 -21.48 -3.02
C SER A 127 -7.18 -21.63 -2.12
N GLN A 128 -6.21 -22.48 -2.52
CA GLN A 128 -4.92 -22.60 -1.87
C GLN A 128 -4.12 -21.29 -1.89
N LEU A 129 -4.01 -20.65 -3.06
CA LEU A 129 -3.31 -19.36 -3.20
C LEU A 129 -3.95 -18.27 -2.33
N ILE A 130 -5.29 -18.21 -2.34
CA ILE A 130 -6.04 -17.27 -1.52
C ILE A 130 -5.77 -17.50 -0.04
N TYR A 131 -5.79 -18.75 0.40
CA TYR A 131 -5.54 -19.11 1.79
C TYR A 131 -4.10 -18.77 2.22
N GLN A 132 -3.10 -19.13 1.42
CA GLN A 132 -1.71 -18.78 1.70
C GLN A 132 -1.50 -17.27 1.79
N SER A 133 -2.11 -16.51 0.88
CA SER A 133 -2.11 -15.04 0.91
C SER A 133 -2.73 -14.52 2.20
N LEU A 134 -3.88 -15.05 2.62
CA LEU A 134 -4.56 -14.62 3.86
C LEU A 134 -3.69 -14.82 5.09
N ILE A 135 -3.10 -16.01 5.25
CA ILE A 135 -2.23 -16.32 6.39
C ILE A 135 -1.00 -15.41 6.40
N ALA A 136 -0.33 -15.25 5.25
CA ALA A 136 0.85 -14.39 5.15
C ALA A 136 0.53 -12.94 5.54
N LEU A 137 -0.57 -12.39 5.05
CA LEU A 137 -0.99 -11.02 5.38
C LEU A 137 -1.42 -10.89 6.84
N GLN A 138 -2.12 -11.88 7.40
CA GLN A 138 -2.49 -11.89 8.81
C GLN A 138 -1.26 -11.86 9.73
N VAL A 139 -0.25 -12.70 9.42
CA VAL A 139 1.01 -12.73 10.18
C VAL A 139 1.71 -11.39 10.13
N GLU A 140 1.77 -10.73 8.96
CA GLU A 140 2.38 -9.40 8.83
C GLU A 140 1.63 -8.31 9.61
N ILE A 141 0.29 -8.33 9.57
CA ILE A 141 -0.53 -7.40 10.36
C ILE A 141 -0.23 -7.59 11.84
N GLU A 142 -0.27 -8.83 12.35
CA GLU A 142 -0.05 -9.10 13.76
C GLU A 142 1.36 -8.76 14.21
N ARG A 143 2.37 -9.11 13.40
CA ARG A 143 3.77 -8.76 13.66
C ARG A 143 3.93 -7.25 13.86
N LYS A 144 3.30 -6.42 13.01
CA LYS A 144 3.37 -4.97 13.14
C LYS A 144 2.46 -4.40 14.22
N ARG A 145 1.32 -5.03 14.50
CA ARG A 145 0.42 -4.63 15.58
C ARG A 145 1.03 -4.86 16.97
N LEU A 146 1.91 -5.84 17.11
CA LEU A 146 2.61 -6.18 18.36
C LEU A 146 3.97 -5.47 18.49
N ASP A 147 4.38 -4.69 17.48
CA ASP A 147 5.64 -3.96 17.46
C ASP A 147 5.47 -2.57 18.08
N ASP A 148 6.09 -2.35 19.24
CA ASP A 148 6.04 -1.07 19.96
C ASP A 148 7.06 -0.04 19.47
N SER A 149 7.97 -0.42 18.55
CA SER A 149 9.01 0.49 18.06
C SER A 149 8.48 1.60 17.16
N ASP A 150 7.32 1.39 16.53
CA ASP A 150 6.69 2.36 15.61
C ASP A 150 5.19 2.51 15.94
N PRO A 151 4.82 3.47 16.80
CA PRO A 151 3.42 3.69 17.20
C PRO A 151 2.50 4.03 16.01
N THR A 152 3.04 4.65 14.96
CA THR A 152 2.27 5.03 13.78
C THR A 152 1.92 3.79 12.95
N LEU A 153 2.92 2.95 12.62
CA LEU A 153 2.66 1.69 11.95
C LEU A 153 1.82 0.72 12.78
N LYS A 154 1.95 0.76 14.11
CA LYS A 154 1.09 -0.02 15.01
C LYS A 154 -0.39 0.38 14.86
N LYS A 155 -0.70 1.68 14.77
CA LYS A 155 -2.07 2.16 14.52
C LYS A 155 -2.58 1.73 13.14
N VAL A 156 -1.75 1.86 12.10
CA VAL A 156 -2.05 1.38 10.74
C VAL A 156 -2.39 -0.12 10.76
N ALA A 157 -1.52 -0.94 11.36
CA ALA A 157 -1.70 -2.38 11.44
C ALA A 157 -2.96 -2.73 12.26
N HIS A 158 -3.23 -2.01 13.34
CA HIS A 158 -4.46 -2.18 14.11
C HIS A 158 -5.72 -1.89 13.29
N ALA A 159 -5.76 -0.76 12.56
CA ALA A 159 -6.88 -0.42 11.68
C ALA A 159 -7.10 -1.49 10.59
N MET A 160 -6.00 -1.97 9.98
CA MET A 160 -6.04 -3.08 9.01
C MET A 160 -6.54 -4.38 9.64
N LYS A 161 -6.13 -4.70 10.88
CA LYS A 161 -6.59 -5.89 11.62
C LYS A 161 -8.08 -5.86 11.89
N LEU A 162 -8.61 -4.74 12.38
CA LEU A 162 -10.06 -4.58 12.62
C LEU A 162 -10.86 -4.85 11.34
N LYS A 163 -10.37 -4.34 10.20
CA LYS A 163 -11.00 -4.60 8.90
C LYS A 163 -10.85 -6.04 8.46
N PHE A 164 -9.68 -6.64 8.69
CA PHE A 164 -9.43 -8.05 8.42
C PHE A 164 -10.42 -8.94 9.20
N ASP A 165 -10.53 -8.75 10.51
CA ASP A 165 -11.39 -9.57 11.37
C ASP A 165 -12.86 -9.49 11.02
N LYS A 166 -13.30 -8.34 10.51
CA LYS A 166 -14.67 -8.18 10.00
C LYS A 166 -15.00 -9.19 8.90
N TYR A 167 -14.05 -9.56 8.05
CA TYR A 167 -14.26 -10.48 6.93
C TYR A 167 -13.79 -11.91 7.21
N TRP A 168 -12.76 -12.10 8.04
CA TRP A 168 -12.12 -13.41 8.26
C TRP A 168 -11.98 -13.81 9.75
N GLY A 169 -12.44 -12.97 10.68
CA GLY A 169 -12.40 -13.26 12.12
C GLY A 169 -13.62 -14.05 12.63
N ASN A 170 -14.68 -14.16 11.83
CA ASN A 170 -15.80 -15.05 12.12
C ASN A 170 -16.04 -15.99 10.93
N TRP A 171 -16.13 -17.28 11.23
CA TRP A 171 -16.48 -18.37 10.31
C TRP A 171 -17.80 -18.09 9.57
N ASP A 172 -18.78 -17.45 10.22
CA ASP A 172 -20.06 -17.09 9.61
C ASP A 172 -19.93 -16.06 8.48
N ASN A 173 -18.87 -15.25 8.51
CA ASN A 173 -18.59 -14.21 7.51
C ASN A 173 -17.67 -14.69 6.40
N MET A 174 -17.03 -15.85 6.57
CA MET A 174 -16.13 -16.43 5.59
C MET A 174 -16.92 -17.13 4.48
N ASN A 175 -16.49 -16.91 3.24
CA ASN A 175 -17.09 -17.59 2.10
C ASN A 175 -16.91 -19.13 2.24
N PRO A 176 -18.00 -19.91 2.18
CA PRO A 176 -17.95 -21.38 2.31
C PRO A 176 -16.95 -22.07 1.39
N SER A 177 -16.70 -21.53 0.19
CA SER A 177 -15.71 -22.10 -0.74
C SER A 177 -14.27 -21.99 -0.23
N TYR A 178 -13.94 -20.95 0.55
CA TYR A 178 -12.63 -20.82 1.19
C TYR A 178 -12.52 -21.73 2.41
N LEU A 179 -13.60 -21.86 3.18
CA LEU A 179 -13.67 -22.78 4.32
C LEU A 179 -13.42 -24.22 3.92
N LEU A 180 -14.12 -24.69 2.89
CA LEU A 180 -13.89 -26.04 2.36
C LEU A 180 -12.42 -26.23 1.97
N SER A 181 -11.84 -25.29 1.23
CA SER A 181 -10.42 -25.40 0.88
C SER A 181 -9.48 -25.42 2.08
N MET A 182 -9.80 -24.73 3.17
CA MET A 182 -9.02 -24.79 4.41
C MET A 182 -9.04 -26.18 5.02
N PHE A 183 -10.22 -26.81 5.10
CA PHE A 183 -10.35 -28.18 5.62
C PHE A 183 -9.62 -29.20 4.74
N TRP A 184 -9.71 -29.05 3.41
CA TRP A 184 -8.99 -29.89 2.45
C TRP A 184 -7.46 -29.70 2.53
N ILE A 185 -6.96 -28.47 2.71
CA ILE A 185 -5.52 -28.16 2.82
C ILE A 185 -4.95 -28.58 4.18
N GLN A 186 -5.71 -28.46 5.27
CA GLN A 186 -5.29 -28.87 6.61
C GLN A 186 -5.46 -30.38 6.87
N GLY A 187 -5.94 -31.15 5.89
CA GLY A 187 -6.16 -32.59 6.03
C GLY A 187 -7.28 -32.96 7.02
N ILE A 188 -8.14 -32.01 7.36
CA ILE A 188 -9.27 -32.24 8.27
C ILE A 188 -10.40 -32.83 7.41
N HIS A 189 -10.42 -34.16 7.31
CA HIS A 189 -11.57 -34.87 6.80
C HIS A 189 -12.69 -34.81 7.85
N PHE A 190 -13.81 -34.17 7.50
CA PHE A 190 -15.06 -34.39 8.23
C PHE A 190 -15.38 -35.89 8.15
N ARG A 191 -15.23 -36.59 9.26
CA ARG A 191 -15.82 -37.91 9.48
C ARG A 191 -17.21 -37.74 10.08
#